data_AF-A0A494UUP8-F1
#
_entry.id   AF-A0A494UUP8-F1
#
_cell.length_a   1.000
_cell.length_b   1.000
_cell.length_c   1.000
_cell.angle_alpha   90.00
_cell.angle_beta   90.00
_cell.angle_gamma   90.00
#
_symmetry.space_group_name_H-M   'P 1'
#
loop_
_entity.id
_entity.type
_entity.pdbx_description
1 polymer ?
#
loop_
_entity_poly.entity_id
_entity_poly.type
_entity_poly.pdbx_seq_one_letter_code
_entity_poly.pdbx_strand_id
1 'polypeptide(L)'
;MTTPRSIVCSSRVLAAVLATGTLLTTAACSSAEDGASAGSETASAAVERARATQTGSPTSTASSPTASSSASQLTETGAKNALITAADIEDNWTQVENPQAWKDSLLVGKVDVAAFVTGKSDAQDCQNLVDSLYDETLLGSTSGVSALTGFQEDDARLLYQVASYDKAALDKSMTSLQSLPDTCDQFTLTGGDNGDRTVQVVAMSLPDVGDARQGMTVTVKGDSNGRPVTLTVDVAVVQVGANAITVTNGGTAGISHDTTTTAVKQGTQRLQEVLAGGTPQPTPSGIN
;
A
#
# COMPACT_ATOMS: atom_id res chain seq x y z
N MET A 1 64.21 21.00 5.83
CA MET A 1 64.21 21.23 4.37
C MET A 1 62.79 21.07 3.87
N THR A 2 62.37 21.99 3.03
CA THR A 2 61.02 22.56 2.96
C THR A 2 60.48 22.39 1.54
N THR A 3 59.35 21.67 1.39
CA THR A 3 58.29 21.71 0.32
C THR A 3 58.71 21.55 -1.16
N PRO A 4 57.80 21.33 -2.16
CA PRO A 4 56.33 21.25 -2.10
C PRO A 4 55.63 20.12 -2.89
N ARG A 5 54.32 20.00 -2.60
CA ARG A 5 53.26 19.28 -3.33
C ARG A 5 52.96 19.93 -4.69
N SER A 6 52.55 19.11 -5.66
CA SER A 6 51.88 19.58 -6.89
C SER A 6 50.35 19.50 -6.73
N ILE A 7 49.72 20.66 -6.82
CA ILE A 7 48.27 20.87 -6.99
C ILE A 7 48.02 20.90 -8.50
N VAL A 8 47.09 20.07 -9.01
CA VAL A 8 46.56 20.23 -10.37
C VAL A 8 45.14 20.77 -10.26
N CYS A 9 45.02 22.07 -10.51
CA CYS A 9 43.77 22.75 -10.81
C CYS A 9 43.37 22.42 -12.26
N SER A 10 42.23 21.79 -12.47
CA SER A 10 41.51 21.86 -13.74
C SER A 10 40.26 22.71 -13.55
N SER A 11 40.36 23.97 -13.95
CA SER A 11 39.22 24.86 -14.18
C SER A 11 39.02 24.97 -15.69
N ARG A 12 37.77 24.85 -16.13
CA ARG A 12 37.10 25.43 -17.33
C ARG A 12 35.87 24.55 -17.63
N VAL A 13 34.67 25.01 -17.99
CA VAL A 13 34.09 26.33 -18.30
C VAL A 13 32.56 26.15 -18.23
N LEU A 14 31.85 27.17 -17.75
CA LEU A 14 30.39 27.31 -17.79
C LEU A 14 29.88 27.37 -19.24
N ALA A 15 28.75 26.72 -19.52
CA ALA A 15 27.82 27.14 -20.57
C ALA A 15 26.38 26.87 -20.12
N ALA A 16 25.70 27.93 -19.69
CA ALA A 16 24.26 27.97 -19.49
C ALA A 16 23.60 28.29 -20.83
N VAL A 17 22.61 27.49 -21.26
CA VAL A 17 21.74 27.82 -22.39
C VAL A 17 20.33 28.07 -21.84
N LEU A 18 19.95 29.34 -21.81
CA LEU A 18 18.60 29.81 -21.57
C LEU A 18 17.82 29.73 -22.90
N ALA A 19 16.74 28.94 -22.94
CA ALA A 19 15.79 28.95 -24.05
C ALA A 19 14.60 29.84 -23.68
N THR A 20 14.62 31.09 -24.12
CA THR A 20 13.45 31.98 -24.17
C THR A 20 12.79 31.86 -25.54
N GLY A 21 11.57 31.36 -25.59
CA GLY A 21 10.74 31.26 -26.79
C GLY A 21 9.48 32.11 -26.67
N THR A 22 9.25 32.94 -27.69
CA THR A 22 8.36 34.10 -27.76
C THR A 22 6.86 33.80 -27.90
N LEU A 23 6.04 34.64 -27.25
CA LEU A 23 4.61 34.86 -27.54
C LEU A 23 4.38 35.27 -29.00
N LEU A 24 3.42 34.62 -29.68
CA LEU A 24 2.73 35.21 -30.83
C LEU A 24 1.23 35.24 -30.57
N THR A 25 0.75 36.47 -30.37
CA THR A 25 -0.64 36.91 -30.50
C THR A 25 -0.98 37.17 -31.97
N THR A 26 -2.08 36.61 -32.45
CA THR A 26 -2.80 37.12 -33.62
C THR A 26 -4.30 37.22 -33.32
N ALA A 27 -4.84 38.44 -33.49
CA ALA A 27 -6.25 38.79 -33.59
C ALA A 27 -6.87 38.21 -34.89
N ALA A 28 -8.17 38.26 -35.23
CA ALA A 28 -9.28 39.13 -34.86
C ALA A 28 -10.63 38.51 -35.35
N CYS A 29 -11.74 38.92 -34.70
CA CYS A 29 -13.10 39.29 -35.20
C CYS A 29 -13.88 38.33 -36.15
N SER A 30 -15.21 38.16 -36.07
CA SER A 30 -16.30 39.03 -35.54
C SER A 30 -17.67 38.32 -35.52
N SER A 31 -18.42 38.55 -34.42
CA SER A 31 -19.87 38.88 -34.25
C SER A 31 -20.98 38.46 -35.23
N ALA A 32 -22.09 37.94 -34.67
CA ALA A 32 -23.48 38.48 -34.65
C ALA A 32 -24.39 37.45 -33.92
N GLU A 33 -25.02 37.72 -32.76
CA GLU A 33 -26.33 38.42 -32.54
C GLU A 33 -27.48 37.67 -33.25
N ASP A 34 -28.63 37.32 -32.69
CA ASP A 34 -29.45 37.87 -31.61
C ASP A 34 -30.55 36.84 -31.24
N GLY A 35 -31.17 36.95 -30.06
CA GLY A 35 -32.37 36.17 -29.76
C GLY A 35 -32.78 36.12 -28.29
N ALA A 36 -33.00 37.27 -27.68
CA ALA A 36 -33.68 37.38 -26.38
C ALA A 36 -35.18 37.01 -26.49
N SER A 37 -35.73 36.34 -25.49
CA SER A 37 -37.02 36.75 -24.93
C SER A 37 -37.11 36.31 -23.47
N ALA A 38 -37.18 37.31 -22.60
CA ALA A 38 -37.51 37.20 -21.20
C ALA A 38 -39.03 37.11 -21.02
N GLY A 39 -39.45 36.48 -19.93
CA GLY A 39 -40.83 36.49 -19.47
C GLY A 39 -40.96 35.82 -18.11
N SER A 40 -40.64 36.56 -17.05
CA SER A 40 -41.09 36.28 -15.68
C SER A 40 -42.62 36.31 -15.62
N GLU A 41 -43.23 35.50 -14.75
CA GLU A 41 -43.85 35.98 -13.50
C GLU A 41 -44.65 34.89 -12.78
N THR A 42 -44.57 35.00 -11.46
CA THR A 42 -45.09 34.18 -10.37
C THR A 42 -46.59 34.37 -10.17
N ALA A 43 -47.35 33.33 -9.79
CA ALA A 43 -48.50 33.47 -8.90
C ALA A 43 -48.98 32.13 -8.29
N SER A 44 -49.31 32.19 -7.01
CA SER A 44 -49.65 31.11 -6.09
C SER A 44 -51.13 30.68 -6.12
N ALA A 45 -51.34 29.45 -5.63
CA ALA A 45 -52.40 28.99 -4.72
C ALA A 45 -53.85 28.71 -5.20
N ALA A 46 -54.22 27.44 -4.92
CA ALA A 46 -55.46 26.95 -4.30
C ALA A 46 -56.76 26.82 -5.12
N VAL A 47 -57.19 25.56 -5.34
CA VAL A 47 -58.54 25.06 -4.97
C VAL A 47 -58.45 23.56 -4.59
N GLU A 48 -59.18 23.20 -3.54
CA GLU A 48 -59.27 21.91 -2.84
C GLU A 48 -60.57 21.14 -3.23
N ARG A 49 -60.59 19.81 -3.00
CA ARG A 49 -61.74 18.84 -2.99
C ARG A 49 -62.39 18.45 -4.34
N ALA A 50 -62.80 17.20 -4.62
CA ALA A 50 -62.88 15.95 -3.86
C ALA A 50 -63.07 14.71 -4.77
N ARG A 51 -62.51 13.57 -4.33
CA ARG A 51 -63.05 12.19 -4.22
C ARG A 51 -63.86 11.57 -5.39
N ALA A 52 -63.36 10.47 -5.95
CA ALA A 52 -64.08 9.19 -6.08
C ALA A 52 -63.19 8.04 -6.64
N THR A 53 -63.00 7.01 -5.80
CA THR A 53 -62.95 5.56 -6.09
C THR A 53 -62.33 5.06 -7.40
N GLN A 54 -61.25 4.28 -7.28
CA GLN A 54 -61.19 3.00 -7.98
C GLN A 54 -60.32 1.95 -7.26
N THR A 55 -60.96 0.81 -7.06
CA THR A 55 -60.49 -0.43 -6.44
C THR A 55 -59.59 -1.20 -7.40
N GLY A 56 -58.50 -1.77 -6.87
CA GLY A 56 -57.92 -3.01 -7.38
C GLY A 56 -56.47 -2.89 -7.87
N SER A 57 -55.54 -3.51 -7.13
CA SER A 57 -54.38 -4.31 -7.61
C SER A 57 -53.48 -4.73 -6.44
N PRO A 58 -52.69 -5.81 -6.57
CA PRO A 58 -52.59 -6.88 -5.56
C PRO A 58 -51.54 -6.65 -4.47
N THR A 59 -51.76 -7.33 -3.35
CA THR A 59 -50.81 -7.54 -2.26
C THR A 59 -49.61 -8.33 -2.76
N SER A 60 -48.53 -7.64 -3.13
CA SER A 60 -47.20 -8.25 -3.12
C SER A 60 -46.74 -8.31 -1.67
N THR A 61 -46.77 -9.51 -1.09
CA THR A 61 -45.96 -9.85 0.09
C THR A 61 -44.49 -9.67 -0.29
N ALA A 62 -43.97 -8.47 -0.09
CA ALA A 62 -42.54 -8.24 -0.03
C ALA A 62 -42.05 -8.90 1.26
N SER A 63 -41.59 -10.15 1.15
CA SER A 63 -40.66 -10.71 2.11
C SER A 63 -39.42 -9.83 2.08
N SER A 64 -39.34 -8.86 2.98
CA SER A 64 -38.09 -8.17 3.26
C SER A 64 -37.10 -9.22 3.74
N PRO A 65 -35.99 -9.51 3.04
CA PRO A 65 -34.91 -10.20 3.68
C PRO A 65 -34.38 -9.24 4.73
N THR A 66 -34.60 -9.56 6.00
CA THR A 66 -33.88 -8.97 7.10
C THR A 66 -32.40 -9.20 6.80
N ALA A 67 -31.71 -8.18 6.29
CA ALA A 67 -30.27 -8.19 6.11
C ALA A 67 -29.64 -8.23 7.50
N SER A 68 -29.59 -9.43 8.07
CA SER A 68 -28.62 -9.75 9.11
C SER A 68 -27.30 -9.81 8.38
N SER A 69 -26.61 -8.68 8.32
CA SER A 69 -25.24 -8.55 7.84
C SER A 69 -24.28 -9.26 8.80
N SER A 70 -24.40 -10.58 8.90
CA SER A 70 -23.28 -11.42 9.28
C SER A 70 -22.27 -11.30 8.14
N ALA A 71 -21.19 -10.56 8.37
CA ALA A 71 -20.08 -10.43 7.44
C ALA A 71 -19.75 -11.81 6.87
N SER A 72 -19.83 -11.95 5.54
CA SER A 72 -19.61 -13.23 4.89
C SER A 72 -18.16 -13.66 5.14
N GLN A 73 -17.94 -14.92 5.51
CA GLN A 73 -16.58 -15.44 5.62
C GLN A 73 -15.87 -15.32 4.27
N LEU A 74 -14.57 -15.02 4.29
CA LEU A 74 -13.78 -14.91 3.08
C LEU A 74 -13.72 -16.26 2.36
N THR A 75 -14.18 -16.30 1.12
CA THR A 75 -14.07 -17.48 0.25
C THR A 75 -12.78 -17.43 -0.56
N GLU A 76 -12.35 -18.55 -1.14
CA GLU A 76 -11.17 -18.58 -2.01
C GLU A 76 -11.31 -17.64 -3.22
N THR A 77 -12.47 -17.64 -3.87
CA THR A 77 -12.80 -16.69 -4.94
C THR A 77 -12.81 -15.26 -4.42
N GLY A 78 -13.35 -15.03 -3.21
CA GLY A 78 -13.33 -13.73 -2.56
C GLY A 78 -11.91 -13.20 -2.35
N ALA A 79 -11.01 -14.03 -1.83
CA ALA A 79 -9.60 -13.66 -1.63
C ALA A 79 -8.92 -13.27 -2.96
N LYS A 80 -9.18 -14.03 -4.03
CA LYS A 80 -8.67 -13.72 -5.38
C LYS A 80 -9.24 -12.41 -5.93
N ASN A 81 -10.54 -12.16 -5.74
CA ASN A 81 -11.19 -10.92 -6.18
C ASN A 81 -10.72 -9.68 -5.39
N ALA A 82 -10.33 -9.88 -4.13
CA ALA A 82 -9.80 -8.85 -3.25
C ALA A 82 -8.32 -8.49 -3.52
N LEU A 83 -7.62 -9.25 -4.38
CA LEU A 83 -6.29 -8.87 -4.83
C LEU A 83 -6.33 -7.53 -5.56
N ILE A 84 -5.39 -6.65 -5.25
CA ILE A 84 -5.13 -5.46 -6.07
C ILE A 84 -4.57 -5.90 -7.43
N THR A 85 -4.67 -5.01 -8.41
CA THR A 85 -4.15 -5.14 -9.76
C THR A 85 -3.10 -4.06 -10.02
N ALA A 86 -2.37 -4.16 -11.13
CA ALA A 86 -1.41 -3.13 -11.52
C ALA A 86 -2.07 -1.75 -11.71
N ALA A 87 -3.35 -1.71 -12.09
CA ALA A 87 -4.11 -0.46 -12.21
C ALA A 87 -4.46 0.16 -10.85
N ASP A 88 -4.42 -0.62 -9.75
CA ASP A 88 -4.70 -0.09 -8.42
C ASP A 88 -3.45 0.54 -7.77
N ILE A 89 -2.28 0.40 -8.41
CA ILE A 89 -1.00 0.98 -7.96
C ILE A 89 -0.45 1.89 -9.07
N GLU A 90 0.54 2.72 -8.73
CA GLU A 90 1.08 3.78 -9.58
C GLU A 90 1.58 3.27 -10.97
N ASP A 91 1.85 4.19 -11.89
CA ASP A 91 2.17 3.84 -13.28
C ASP A 91 3.55 3.13 -13.38
N ASN A 92 3.63 2.10 -14.25
CA ASN A 92 4.78 1.23 -14.59
C ASN A 92 4.98 -0.06 -13.78
N TRP A 93 4.15 -0.32 -12.77
CA TRP A 93 4.18 -1.61 -12.08
C TRP A 93 3.65 -2.74 -12.99
N THR A 94 4.41 -3.84 -13.06
CA THR A 94 4.05 -5.01 -13.86
C THR A 94 3.81 -6.22 -12.98
N GLN A 95 2.69 -6.92 -13.18
CA GLN A 95 2.39 -8.13 -12.40
C GLN A 95 3.34 -9.26 -12.79
N VAL A 96 3.84 -10.00 -11.80
CA VAL A 96 4.71 -11.16 -12.02
C VAL A 96 3.98 -12.49 -11.81
N GLU A 97 4.46 -13.53 -12.49
CA GLU A 97 3.84 -14.86 -12.45
C GLU A 97 4.13 -15.63 -11.16
N ASN A 98 5.35 -15.49 -10.61
CA ASN A 98 5.79 -16.22 -9.42
C ASN A 98 6.29 -15.27 -8.32
N PRO A 99 5.38 -14.49 -7.70
CA PRO A 99 5.75 -13.53 -6.67
C PRO A 99 6.40 -14.21 -5.44
N GLN A 100 6.06 -15.47 -5.15
CA GLN A 100 6.58 -16.21 -3.99
C GLN A 100 8.07 -16.54 -4.07
N ALA A 101 8.65 -16.53 -5.27
CA ALA A 101 10.08 -16.77 -5.46
C ALA A 101 10.95 -15.60 -5.00
N TRP A 102 10.36 -14.44 -4.71
CA TRP A 102 11.10 -13.29 -4.22
C TRP A 102 11.54 -13.48 -2.78
N LYS A 103 12.86 -13.50 -2.61
CA LYS A 103 13.53 -13.62 -1.32
C LYS A 103 14.80 -12.78 -1.39
N ASP A 104 14.98 -11.87 -0.44
CA ASP A 104 16.19 -11.06 -0.38
C ASP A 104 17.25 -11.73 0.48
N SER A 105 18.43 -11.98 -0.08
CA SER A 105 19.52 -12.57 0.69
C SER A 105 20.08 -11.61 1.74
N LEU A 106 19.82 -10.30 1.65
CA LEU A 106 20.22 -9.33 2.68
C LEU A 106 19.51 -9.59 4.02
N LEU A 107 18.32 -10.18 3.99
CA LEU A 107 17.56 -10.57 5.19
C LEU A 107 18.06 -11.88 5.81
N VAL A 108 18.91 -12.66 5.12
CA VAL A 108 19.38 -13.96 5.64
C VAL A 108 20.52 -13.77 6.64
N GLY A 109 20.28 -14.02 7.92
CA GLY A 109 21.31 -13.92 8.94
C GLY A 109 20.81 -14.22 10.35
N LYS A 110 21.66 -13.91 11.33
CA LYS A 110 21.31 -13.99 12.75
C LYS A 110 21.55 -12.66 13.44
N VAL A 111 20.59 -12.24 14.26
CA VAL A 111 20.72 -11.06 15.12
C VAL A 111 21.91 -11.27 16.05
N ASP A 112 22.82 -10.29 16.09
CA ASP A 112 23.93 -10.29 17.04
C ASP A 112 23.41 -9.99 18.46
N VAL A 113 23.05 -11.06 19.17
CA VAL A 113 22.56 -10.97 20.56
C VAL A 113 23.62 -10.34 21.49
N ALA A 114 24.92 -10.44 21.16
CA ALA A 114 25.97 -9.86 21.99
C ALA A 114 26.00 -8.33 21.90
N ALA A 115 25.52 -7.74 20.81
CA ALA A 115 25.40 -6.29 20.65
C ALA A 115 24.31 -5.66 21.53
N PHE A 116 23.36 -6.46 22.04
CA PHE A 116 22.32 -6.00 22.96
C PHE A 116 22.87 -5.84 24.38
N VAL A 117 23.21 -4.59 24.74
CA VAL A 117 23.66 -4.22 26.09
C VAL A 117 22.55 -4.46 27.12
N THR A 118 21.31 -4.12 26.77
CA THR A 118 20.06 -4.38 27.51
C THR A 118 19.04 -5.00 26.55
N GLY A 119 17.96 -5.61 27.07
CA GLY A 119 16.89 -6.13 26.20
C GLY A 119 17.29 -7.37 25.38
N LYS A 120 18.09 -8.29 25.93
CA LYS A 120 18.47 -9.52 25.19
C LYS A 120 17.27 -10.39 24.79
N SER A 121 16.14 -10.26 25.48
CA SER A 121 14.85 -10.84 25.09
C SER A 121 14.41 -10.36 23.70
N ASP A 122 14.66 -9.10 23.41
CA ASP A 122 14.18 -8.36 22.24
C ASP A 122 14.88 -8.86 20.97
N ALA A 123 16.10 -9.39 21.12
CA ALA A 123 16.85 -10.00 20.03
C ALA A 123 16.08 -11.16 19.38
N GLN A 124 15.26 -11.91 20.14
CA GLN A 124 14.41 -12.95 19.56
C GLN A 124 13.26 -12.35 18.75
N ASP A 125 12.66 -11.25 19.20
CA ASP A 125 11.60 -10.56 18.49
C ASP A 125 12.12 -9.95 17.18
N CYS A 126 13.34 -9.39 17.20
CA CYS A 126 13.99 -8.86 16.00
C CYS A 126 14.46 -9.97 15.04
N GLN A 127 14.86 -11.13 15.57
CA GLN A 127 15.12 -12.30 14.74
C GLN A 127 13.83 -12.78 14.06
N ASN A 128 12.73 -12.86 14.82
CA ASN A 128 11.43 -13.26 14.28
C ASN A 128 10.95 -12.28 13.20
N LEU A 129 11.13 -10.97 13.39
CA LEU A 129 10.82 -9.96 12.37
C LEU A 129 11.55 -10.27 11.06
N VAL A 130 12.88 -10.42 11.10
CA VAL A 130 13.69 -10.63 9.89
C VAL A 130 13.35 -11.96 9.22
N ASP A 131 13.19 -13.03 10.01
CA ASP A 131 12.81 -14.34 9.50
C ASP A 131 11.40 -14.28 8.85
N SER A 132 10.44 -13.58 9.47
CA SER A 132 9.10 -13.40 8.91
C SER A 132 9.04 -12.50 7.68
N LEU A 133 9.93 -11.49 7.56
CA LEU A 133 10.09 -10.72 6.32
C LEU A 133 10.66 -11.61 5.21
N TYR A 134 11.68 -12.41 5.52
CA TYR A 134 12.25 -13.32 4.54
C TYR A 134 11.24 -14.37 4.11
N ASP A 135 10.49 -14.98 5.04
CA ASP A 135 9.55 -16.07 4.74
C ASP A 135 8.17 -15.59 4.28
N GLU A 136 7.86 -14.30 4.38
CA GLU A 136 6.53 -13.70 4.14
C GLU A 136 5.46 -14.27 5.10
N THR A 137 5.78 -14.34 6.39
CA THR A 137 4.95 -14.97 7.45
C THR A 137 4.63 -14.05 8.63
N LEU A 138 4.62 -12.73 8.42
CA LEU A 138 4.42 -11.71 9.47
C LEU A 138 3.20 -11.91 10.37
N LEU A 139 2.13 -12.49 9.84
CA LEU A 139 0.88 -12.76 10.59
C LEU A 139 0.75 -14.21 11.06
N GLY A 140 1.76 -15.05 10.80
CA GLY A 140 1.74 -16.48 11.05
C GLY A 140 0.90 -17.24 10.02
N SER A 141 0.46 -18.44 10.41
CA SER A 141 -0.30 -19.33 9.53
C SER A 141 -1.73 -18.83 9.31
N THR A 142 -2.18 -18.88 8.05
CA THR A 142 -3.55 -18.56 7.67
C THR A 142 -4.51 -19.68 8.11
N SER A 143 -5.79 -19.35 8.31
CA SER A 143 -6.84 -20.35 8.63
C SER A 143 -7.35 -21.11 7.39
N GLY A 144 -6.69 -20.94 6.23
CA GLY A 144 -6.90 -21.76 5.03
C GLY A 144 -7.20 -20.98 3.76
N VAL A 145 -7.92 -19.85 3.84
CA VAL A 145 -8.18 -19.01 2.67
C VAL A 145 -7.11 -17.94 2.57
N SER A 146 -6.39 -17.92 1.45
CA SER A 146 -5.43 -16.87 1.10
C SER A 146 -5.25 -16.75 -0.41
N ALA A 147 -4.93 -15.54 -0.87
CA ALA A 147 -4.50 -15.25 -2.22
C ALA A 147 -3.32 -14.27 -2.18
N LEU A 148 -2.43 -14.36 -3.17
CA LEU A 148 -1.23 -13.53 -3.28
C LEU A 148 -1.07 -13.04 -4.72
N THR A 149 -0.65 -11.81 -4.88
CA THR A 149 -0.12 -11.27 -6.13
C THR A 149 1.18 -10.52 -5.85
N GLY A 150 1.98 -10.26 -6.89
CA GLY A 150 3.09 -9.35 -6.77
C GLY A 150 3.38 -8.60 -8.05
N PHE A 151 4.08 -7.49 -7.90
CA PHE A 151 4.38 -6.53 -8.96
C PHE A 151 5.83 -6.08 -8.90
N GLN A 152 6.40 -5.72 -10.05
CA GLN A 152 7.76 -5.22 -10.18
C GLN A 152 7.77 -3.90 -10.94
N GLU A 153 8.61 -2.98 -10.47
CA GLU A 153 9.02 -1.75 -11.14
C GLU A 153 10.54 -1.58 -10.94
N ASP A 154 11.33 -1.59 -12.01
CA ASP A 154 12.79 -1.59 -11.95
C ASP A 154 13.36 -2.65 -10.97
N ASP A 155 14.03 -2.23 -9.89
CA ASP A 155 14.54 -3.09 -8.82
C ASP A 155 13.61 -3.18 -7.60
N ALA A 156 12.49 -2.45 -7.61
CA ALA A 156 11.46 -2.52 -6.61
C ALA A 156 10.47 -3.65 -6.89
N ARG A 157 9.96 -4.22 -5.81
CA ARG A 157 8.99 -5.31 -5.81
C ARG A 157 7.93 -5.07 -4.75
N LEU A 158 6.68 -5.41 -5.07
CA LEU A 158 5.55 -5.31 -4.16
C LEU A 158 4.83 -6.65 -4.10
N LEU A 159 4.74 -7.25 -2.91
CA LEU A 159 3.92 -8.41 -2.61
C LEU A 159 2.65 -7.95 -1.91
N TYR A 160 1.51 -8.45 -2.37
CA TYR A 160 0.22 -8.17 -1.78
C TYR A 160 -0.53 -9.47 -1.51
N GLN A 161 -0.86 -9.70 -0.25
CA GLN A 161 -1.60 -10.88 0.21
C GLN A 161 -2.95 -10.47 0.80
N VAL A 162 -3.95 -11.31 0.56
CA VAL A 162 -5.23 -11.32 1.30
C VAL A 162 -5.37 -12.67 1.96
N ALA A 163 -5.70 -12.72 3.24
CA ALA A 163 -5.88 -13.99 3.93
C ALA A 163 -6.88 -13.91 5.10
N SER A 164 -7.39 -15.09 5.45
CA SER A 164 -8.18 -15.34 6.65
C SER A 164 -7.30 -15.92 7.76
N TYR A 165 -7.62 -15.60 9.01
CA TYR A 165 -6.89 -16.05 10.19
C TYR A 165 -7.85 -16.45 11.30
N ASP A 166 -7.33 -17.17 12.29
CA ASP A 166 -7.95 -17.16 13.61
C ASP A 166 -7.89 -15.74 14.19
N LYS A 167 -9.03 -15.22 14.65
CA LYS A 167 -9.14 -13.82 15.07
C LYS A 167 -8.23 -13.50 16.25
N ALA A 168 -8.14 -14.40 17.23
CA ALA A 168 -7.32 -14.16 18.41
C ALA A 168 -5.82 -14.22 18.08
N ALA A 169 -5.42 -15.13 17.19
CA ALA A 169 -4.06 -15.17 16.67
C ALA A 169 -3.71 -13.90 15.88
N LEU A 170 -4.61 -13.44 15.01
CA LEU A 170 -4.42 -12.20 14.25
C LEU A 170 -4.28 -10.98 15.17
N ASP A 171 -5.13 -10.84 16.19
CA ASP A 171 -5.05 -9.73 17.16
C ASP A 171 -3.72 -9.71 17.91
N LYS A 172 -3.22 -10.90 18.27
CA LYS A 172 -1.91 -11.04 18.90
C LYS A 172 -0.77 -10.66 17.95
N SER A 173 -0.85 -11.08 16.68
CA SER A 173 0.13 -10.69 15.65
C SER A 173 0.12 -9.18 15.44
N MET A 174 -1.06 -8.55 15.34
CA MET A 174 -1.20 -7.09 15.19
C MET A 174 -0.61 -6.32 16.39
N THR A 175 -0.83 -6.80 17.61
CA THR A 175 -0.23 -6.21 18.82
C THR A 175 1.30 -6.36 18.81
N SER A 176 1.80 -7.51 18.37
CA SER A 176 3.24 -7.77 18.28
C SER A 176 3.89 -6.84 17.25
N LEU A 177 3.32 -6.75 16.04
CA LEU A 177 3.78 -5.86 14.97
C LEU A 177 3.84 -4.40 15.41
N GLN A 178 2.86 -3.93 16.19
CA GLN A 178 2.84 -2.57 16.72
C GLN A 178 4.06 -2.23 17.57
N SER A 179 4.59 -3.20 18.32
CA SER A 179 5.73 -3.01 19.22
C SER A 179 7.08 -3.09 18.54
N LEU A 180 7.15 -3.63 17.31
CA LEU A 180 8.43 -3.94 16.65
C LEU A 180 9.30 -2.72 16.37
N PRO A 181 8.78 -1.56 15.91
CA PRO A 181 9.62 -0.38 15.72
C PRO A 181 10.32 0.10 16.99
N ASP A 182 9.63 0.07 18.14
CA ASP A 182 10.23 0.46 19.42
C ASP A 182 11.20 -0.62 19.95
N THR A 183 10.87 -1.89 19.72
CA THR A 183 11.64 -3.04 20.21
C THR A 183 12.92 -3.28 19.40
N CYS A 184 12.84 -3.08 18.07
CA CYS A 184 13.88 -3.43 17.11
C CYS A 184 14.52 -2.24 16.40
N ASP A 185 14.26 -1.01 16.88
CA ASP A 185 14.77 0.29 16.38
C ASP A 185 16.03 0.17 15.51
N GLN A 186 17.11 -0.36 16.08
CA GLN A 186 18.32 -0.71 15.33
C GLN A 186 19.00 -1.97 15.89
N PHE A 187 19.44 -2.87 15.01
CA PHE A 187 20.25 -4.04 15.37
C PHE A 187 21.17 -4.50 14.24
N THR A 188 22.07 -5.43 14.55
CA THR A 188 23.01 -6.01 13.59
C THR A 188 22.61 -7.43 13.22
N LEU A 189 22.57 -7.73 11.93
CA LEU A 189 22.50 -9.09 11.39
C LEU A 189 23.90 -9.56 11.00
N THR A 190 24.29 -10.74 11.49
CA THR A 190 25.56 -11.41 11.21
C THR A 190 25.35 -12.66 10.35
N GLY A 191 26.41 -13.11 9.68
CA GLY A 191 26.40 -14.31 8.84
C GLY A 191 25.75 -14.13 7.46
N GLY A 192 25.70 -15.21 6.68
CA GLY A 192 25.39 -15.17 5.24
C GLY A 192 26.57 -14.66 4.40
N ASP A 193 26.38 -14.60 3.08
CA ASP A 193 27.41 -14.14 2.14
C ASP A 193 27.60 -12.60 2.14
N ASN A 194 26.69 -11.88 2.81
CA ASN A 194 26.61 -10.42 2.81
C ASN A 194 27.27 -9.76 4.05
N GLY A 195 27.93 -10.55 4.90
CA GLY A 195 28.62 -10.06 6.11
C GLY A 195 27.68 -9.42 7.14
N ASP A 196 28.25 -8.50 7.93
CA ASP A 196 27.49 -7.77 8.94
C ASP A 196 26.64 -6.69 8.29
N ARG A 197 25.34 -6.66 8.62
CA ARG A 197 24.41 -5.63 8.14
C ARG A 197 23.77 -4.93 9.32
N THR A 198 23.55 -3.64 9.15
CA THR A 198 22.78 -2.83 10.09
C THR A 198 21.33 -2.80 9.63
N VAL A 199 20.41 -3.23 10.49
CA VAL A 199 18.96 -3.14 10.29
C VAL A 199 18.43 -1.98 11.10
N GLN A 200 17.54 -1.19 10.50
CA GLN A 200 16.77 -0.15 11.17
C GLN A 200 15.28 -0.39 10.93
N VAL A 201 14.46 -0.27 11.97
CA VAL A 201 13.00 -0.48 11.93
C VAL A 201 12.33 0.80 12.41
N VAL A 202 11.51 1.41 11.56
CA VAL A 202 10.82 2.67 11.87
C VAL A 202 9.33 2.50 11.62
N ALA A 203 8.49 3.03 12.51
CA ALA A 203 7.05 3.01 12.31
C ALA A 203 6.66 3.84 11.07
N MET A 204 5.74 3.33 10.27
CA MET A 204 5.16 4.01 9.12
C MET A 204 3.71 4.38 9.41
N SER A 205 3.33 5.62 9.12
CA SER A 205 1.94 6.05 9.18
C SER A 205 1.15 5.47 8.00
N LEU A 206 -0.03 4.90 8.27
CA LEU A 206 -0.92 4.35 7.25
C LEU A 206 -2.28 5.07 7.23
N PRO A 207 -2.98 5.10 6.07
CA PRO A 207 -4.33 5.66 5.95
C PRO A 207 -5.30 5.05 6.98
N ASP A 208 -6.29 5.82 7.41
CA ASP A 208 -7.30 5.35 8.37
C ASP A 208 -8.32 4.41 7.73
N VAL A 209 -7.89 3.16 7.52
CA VAL A 209 -8.66 2.08 6.89
C VAL A 209 -8.60 0.80 7.73
N GLY A 210 -9.62 -0.03 7.57
CA GLY A 210 -9.79 -1.28 8.32
C GLY A 210 -10.09 -1.06 9.80
N ASP A 211 -10.11 -2.15 10.55
CA ASP A 211 -10.38 -2.14 11.99
C ASP A 211 -9.12 -1.81 12.80
N ALA A 212 -7.96 -2.27 12.31
CA ALA A 212 -6.64 -2.00 12.86
C ALA A 212 -5.59 -2.08 11.74
N ARG A 213 -4.48 -1.36 11.90
CA ARG A 213 -3.40 -1.33 10.91
C ARG A 213 -2.04 -1.14 11.57
N GLN A 214 -1.03 -1.79 11.04
CA GLN A 214 0.36 -1.62 11.47
C GLN A 214 1.25 -1.42 10.25
N GLY A 215 2.10 -0.41 10.30
CA GLY A 215 3.03 -0.07 9.23
C GLY A 215 4.44 0.11 9.78
N MET A 216 5.44 -0.38 9.05
CA MET A 216 6.85 -0.10 9.35
C MET A 216 7.70 -0.07 8.08
N THR A 217 8.78 0.70 8.13
CA THR A 217 9.86 0.66 7.14
C THR A 217 11.08 -0.01 7.78
N VAL A 218 11.59 -1.04 7.13
CA VAL A 218 12.80 -1.76 7.50
C VAL A 218 13.89 -1.43 6.49
N THR A 219 15.02 -0.91 6.97
CA THR A 219 16.19 -0.60 6.14
C THR A 219 17.34 -1.52 6.53
N VAL A 220 17.91 -2.24 5.58
CA VAL A 220 19.07 -3.11 5.76
C VAL A 220 20.25 -2.55 4.98
N LYS A 221 21.26 -2.08 5.69
CA LYS A 221 22.51 -1.58 5.10
C LYS A 221 23.59 -2.63 5.24
N GLY A 222 24.23 -3.00 4.14
CA GLY A 222 25.36 -3.91 4.14
C GLY A 222 26.08 -3.93 2.80
N ASP A 223 26.80 -5.01 2.54
CA ASP A 223 27.51 -5.21 1.29
C ASP A 223 26.93 -6.39 0.51
N SER A 224 26.82 -6.23 -0.82
CA SER A 224 26.53 -7.33 -1.74
C SER A 224 27.57 -7.32 -2.86
N ASN A 225 28.23 -8.46 -3.08
CA ASN A 225 29.31 -8.61 -4.06
C ASN A 225 30.42 -7.53 -3.90
N GLY A 226 30.76 -7.19 -2.65
CA GLY A 226 31.77 -6.19 -2.32
C GLY A 226 31.37 -4.74 -2.62
N ARG A 227 30.08 -4.46 -2.79
CA ARG A 227 29.54 -3.11 -2.99
C ARG A 227 28.51 -2.79 -1.91
N PRO A 228 28.53 -1.56 -1.35
CA PRO A 228 27.50 -1.12 -0.44
C PRO A 228 26.13 -1.14 -1.12
N VAL A 229 25.14 -1.73 -0.45
CA VAL A 229 23.74 -1.79 -0.86
C VAL A 229 22.86 -1.44 0.33
N THR A 230 21.71 -0.83 0.05
CA THR A 230 20.68 -0.56 1.05
C THR A 230 19.37 -1.14 0.55
N LEU A 231 18.88 -2.17 1.21
CA LEU A 231 17.52 -2.66 0.99
C LEU A 231 16.58 -1.84 1.86
N THR A 232 15.55 -1.26 1.27
CA THR A 232 14.42 -0.66 1.99
C THR A 232 13.19 -1.53 1.75
N VAL A 233 12.45 -1.84 2.81
CA VAL A 233 11.20 -2.60 2.77
C VAL A 233 10.15 -1.88 3.60
N ASP A 234 9.07 -1.44 2.99
CA ASP A 234 7.85 -1.11 3.69
C ASP A 234 7.01 -2.36 3.89
N VAL A 235 6.47 -2.47 5.09
CA VAL A 235 5.48 -3.46 5.46
C VAL A 235 4.25 -2.75 5.96
N ALA A 236 3.09 -3.14 5.43
CA ALA A 236 1.81 -2.69 5.92
C ALA A 236 0.85 -3.86 6.08
N VAL A 237 0.19 -3.93 7.23
CA VAL A 237 -0.88 -4.87 7.51
C VAL A 237 -2.13 -4.11 7.87
N VAL A 238 -3.27 -4.49 7.29
CA VAL A 238 -4.59 -4.00 7.70
C VAL A 238 -5.51 -5.17 8.00
N GLN A 239 -6.12 -5.14 9.19
CA GLN A 239 -7.09 -6.11 9.65
C GLN A 239 -8.52 -5.65 9.30
N VAL A 240 -9.34 -6.58 8.82
CA VAL A 240 -10.78 -6.43 8.59
C VAL A 240 -11.48 -7.69 9.13
N GLY A 241 -12.03 -7.60 10.34
CA GLY A 241 -12.55 -8.73 11.08
C GLY A 241 -11.48 -9.79 11.34
N ALA A 242 -11.74 -11.02 10.90
CA ALA A 242 -10.78 -12.14 10.96
C ALA A 242 -9.90 -12.28 9.70
N ASN A 243 -9.92 -11.27 8.82
CA ASN A 243 -9.15 -11.24 7.60
C ASN A 243 -8.11 -10.13 7.67
N ALA A 244 -7.06 -10.23 6.87
CA ALA A 244 -6.08 -9.17 6.73
C ALA A 244 -5.59 -9.06 5.30
N ILE A 245 -5.13 -7.86 4.96
CA ILE A 245 -4.23 -7.64 3.83
C ILE A 245 -2.82 -7.43 4.36
N THR A 246 -1.81 -7.89 3.62
CA THR A 246 -0.40 -7.62 3.90
C THR A 246 0.26 -7.12 2.63
N VAL A 247 0.99 -6.02 2.76
CA VAL A 247 1.77 -5.40 1.69
C VAL A 247 3.23 -5.40 2.10
N THR A 248 4.10 -5.97 1.28
CA THR A 248 5.56 -5.89 1.41
C THR A 248 6.10 -5.21 0.15
N ASN A 249 6.53 -3.96 0.25
CA ASN A 249 7.10 -3.20 -0.86
C ASN A 249 8.58 -2.96 -0.60
N GLY A 250 9.49 -3.45 -1.44
CA GLY A 250 10.92 -3.34 -1.17
C GLY A 250 11.79 -3.23 -2.41
N GLY A 251 12.95 -2.61 -2.27
CA GLY A 251 13.90 -2.34 -3.34
C GLY A 251 15.25 -1.88 -2.82
N THR A 252 16.28 -1.93 -3.67
CA THR A 252 17.65 -1.56 -3.30
C THR A 252 18.07 -0.15 -3.72
N ALA A 253 17.29 0.49 -4.60
CA ALA A 253 17.42 1.88 -4.99
C ALA A 253 16.52 2.82 -4.16
N GLY A 254 15.83 2.29 -3.15
CA GLY A 254 14.74 2.96 -2.44
C GLY A 254 13.37 2.55 -2.98
N ILE A 255 12.31 2.98 -2.31
CA ILE A 255 10.91 2.68 -2.67
C ILE A 255 10.02 3.90 -2.48
N SER A 256 8.88 3.92 -3.16
CA SER A 256 7.81 4.90 -2.94
C SER A 256 6.88 4.42 -1.81
N HIS A 257 6.83 5.18 -0.71
CA HIS A 257 5.88 4.96 0.38
C HIS A 257 4.43 5.21 -0.06
N ASP A 258 4.22 6.03 -1.10
CA ASP A 258 2.90 6.32 -1.66
C ASP A 258 2.32 5.10 -2.39
N THR A 259 3.17 4.28 -3.02
CA THR A 259 2.74 2.99 -3.58
C THR A 259 2.21 2.06 -2.48
N THR A 260 2.92 1.95 -1.34
CA THR A 260 2.48 1.15 -0.18
C THR A 260 1.14 1.66 0.36
N THR A 261 1.02 2.98 0.53
CA THR A 261 -0.18 3.66 1.03
C THR A 261 -1.38 3.45 0.09
N THR A 262 -1.14 3.51 -1.22
CA THR A 262 -2.17 3.30 -2.25
C THR A 262 -2.63 1.85 -2.27
N ALA A 263 -1.69 0.89 -2.25
CA ALA A 263 -2.00 -0.54 -2.18
C ALA A 263 -2.83 -0.89 -0.94
N VAL A 264 -2.51 -0.29 0.22
CA VAL A 264 -3.27 -0.45 1.47
C VAL A 264 -4.69 0.08 1.33
N LYS A 265 -4.86 1.31 0.82
CA LYS A 265 -6.17 1.95 0.67
C LYS A 265 -7.06 1.17 -0.30
N GLN A 266 -6.56 0.90 -1.50
CA GLN A 266 -7.30 0.16 -2.53
C GLN A 266 -7.58 -1.28 -2.08
N GLY A 267 -6.57 -1.97 -1.58
CA GLY A 267 -6.68 -3.34 -1.11
C GLY A 267 -7.71 -3.52 0.01
N THR A 268 -7.73 -2.60 0.97
CA THR A 268 -8.71 -2.66 2.07
C THR A 268 -10.13 -2.46 1.56
N GLN A 269 -10.34 -1.50 0.64
CA GLN A 269 -11.64 -1.27 0.02
C GLN A 269 -12.13 -2.51 -0.75
N ARG A 270 -11.26 -3.14 -1.55
CA ARG A 270 -11.58 -4.37 -2.28
C ARG A 270 -11.96 -5.51 -1.33
N LEU A 271 -11.21 -5.70 -0.25
CA LEU A 271 -11.52 -6.73 0.75
C LEU A 271 -12.88 -6.47 1.42
N GLN A 272 -13.16 -5.24 1.83
CA GLN A 272 -14.45 -4.87 2.44
C GLN A 272 -15.62 -5.10 1.48
N GLU A 273 -15.47 -4.74 0.20
CA GLU A 273 -16.49 -4.98 -0.83
C GLU A 273 -16.75 -6.48 -1.02
N VAL A 274 -15.71 -7.31 -1.10
CA VAL A 274 -15.84 -8.77 -1.18
C VAL A 274 -16.58 -9.34 0.03
N LEU A 275 -16.24 -8.91 1.24
CA LEU A 275 -16.90 -9.38 2.47
C LEU A 275 -18.38 -8.94 2.55
N ALA A 276 -18.73 -7.84 1.88
CA ALA A 276 -20.11 -7.39 1.67
C ALA A 276 -20.83 -8.13 0.52
N GLY A 277 -20.16 -9.06 -0.18
CA GLY A 277 -20.71 -9.85 -1.28
C GLY A 277 -20.56 -9.23 -2.68
N GLY A 278 -19.75 -8.18 -2.82
CA GLY A 278 -19.47 -7.50 -4.08
C GLY A 278 -18.33 -8.13 -4.89
N THR A 279 -18.04 -7.54 -6.06
CA THR A 279 -16.92 -7.93 -6.93
C THR A 279 -16.15 -6.68 -7.34
N PRO A 280 -15.00 -6.40 -6.69
CA PRO A 280 -14.30 -5.14 -6.88
C PRO A 280 -13.77 -4.98 -8.30
N GLN A 281 -14.03 -3.82 -8.88
CA GLN A 281 -13.50 -3.45 -10.20
C GLN A 281 -12.11 -2.82 -10.03
N PRO A 282 -11.19 -2.97 -11.01
CA PRO A 282 -9.95 -2.21 -11.00
C PRO A 282 -10.24 -0.71 -10.96
N THR A 283 -9.58 0.03 -10.08
CA THR A 283 -9.63 1.49 -10.10
C THR A 283 -8.66 1.98 -11.17
N PRO A 284 -9.05 2.81 -12.15
CA PRO A 284 -8.07 3.37 -13.08
C PRO A 284 -7.11 4.33 -12.35
N SER A 285 -5.80 4.12 -12.47
CA SER A 285 -4.80 5.15 -12.17
C SER A 285 -5.08 6.38 -13.06
N GLY A 286 -5.26 7.57 -12.48
CA GLY A 286 -5.25 8.83 -13.25
C GLY A 286 -6.53 9.67 -13.32
N ILE A 287 -7.34 9.72 -12.27
CA ILE A 287 -8.30 10.84 -12.07
C ILE A 287 -8.04 11.51 -10.73
N ASN A 288 -7.08 12.43 -10.71
CA ASN A 288 -6.96 13.50 -9.72
C ASN A 288 -7.39 14.82 -10.37
#